data_AF-A0A146FJ08-F1
#
_entry.id   AF-A0A146FJ08-F1
#
_cell.length_a   1.000
_cell.length_b   1.000
_cell.length_c   1.000
_cell.angle_alpha   90.00
_cell.angle_beta   90.00
_cell.angle_gamma   90.00
#
_symmetry.space_group_name_H-M   'P 1'
#
loop_
_entity.id
_entity.type
_entity.pdbx_description
1 polymer ?
#
loop_
_entity_poly.entity_id
_entity_poly.type
_entity_poly.pdbx_seq_one_letter_code
_entity_poly.pdbx_strand_id
1 'polypeptide(L)'
;MCSTNLTWSNVLNVKETVIYQPSPSNPSSTTDFNQEAKITALCGGWQKIKNKVEEASVERFSQNAKKGREGFEAVLEMSRRVFSEQRELESTKLQS
;
A
#
# COMPACT_ATOMS: atom_id res chain seq x y z
N MET A 1 4.72 2.98 -8.60
CA MET A 1 4.24 1.61 -8.90
C MET A 1 2.79 1.71 -9.33
N CYS A 2 2.35 0.92 -10.32
CA CYS A 2 0.96 0.85 -10.73
C CYS A 2 0.46 -0.59 -10.69
N SER A 3 -0.77 -0.80 -10.23
CA SER A 3 -1.41 -2.12 -10.13
C SER A 3 -2.83 -2.07 -10.70
N THR A 4 -3.34 -3.22 -11.18
CA THR A 4 -4.74 -3.37 -11.62
C THR A 4 -5.25 -4.76 -11.28
N ASN A 5 -6.55 -4.89 -10.98
CA ASN A 5 -7.15 -6.21 -10.88
C ASN A 5 -7.23 -6.87 -12.27
N LEU A 6 -6.91 -8.16 -12.35
CA LEU A 6 -7.01 -8.95 -13.57
C LEU A 6 -8.37 -9.64 -13.66
N THR A 7 -8.76 -10.33 -12.58
CA THR A 7 -10.06 -11.01 -12.47
C THR A 7 -11.18 -9.99 -12.28
N TRP A 8 -12.34 -10.24 -12.89
CA TRP A 8 -13.52 -9.37 -12.86
C TRP A 8 -13.29 -7.95 -13.40
N SER A 9 -12.17 -7.71 -14.08
CA SER A 9 -11.79 -6.40 -14.63
C SER A 9 -12.77 -5.86 -15.67
N ASN A 10 -13.56 -6.75 -16.30
CA ASN A 10 -14.64 -6.43 -17.23
C ASN A 10 -15.94 -5.95 -16.53
N VAL A 11 -16.05 -6.13 -15.22
CA VAL A 11 -17.20 -5.70 -14.41
C VAL A 11 -16.81 -4.51 -13.54
N LEU A 12 -15.68 -4.62 -12.84
CA LEU A 12 -15.12 -3.57 -12.00
C LEU A 12 -13.62 -3.48 -12.29
N ASN A 13 -13.19 -2.37 -12.86
CA ASN A 13 -11.78 -2.08 -13.08
C ASN A 13 -11.26 -1.21 -11.94
N VAL A 14 -10.25 -1.69 -11.23
CA VAL A 14 -9.54 -0.98 -10.17
C VAL A 14 -8.13 -0.77 -10.65
N LYS A 15 -7.72 0.50 -10.77
CA LYS A 15 -6.33 0.89 -11.06
C LYS A 15 -5.79 1.66 -9.90
N GLU A 16 -4.65 1.25 -9.40
CA GLU A 16 -3.98 1.90 -8.28
C GLU A 16 -2.61 2.40 -8.71
N THR A 17 -2.25 3.57 -8.18
CA THR A 17 -0.94 4.19 -8.33
C THR A 17 -0.39 4.48 -6.94
N VAL A 18 0.84 4.03 -6.70
CA VAL A 18 1.59 4.29 -5.47
C VAL A 18 2.88 5.03 -5.80
N ILE A 19 3.14 6.12 -5.08
CA ILE A 19 4.33 6.94 -5.18
C ILE A 19 5.04 6.91 -3.82
N TYR A 20 6.31 6.52 -3.84
CA TYR A 20 7.23 6.61 -2.72
C TYR A 20 8.23 7.71 -3.04
N GLN A 21 8.36 8.70 -2.16
CA GLN A 21 9.32 9.77 -2.32
C GLN A 21 9.96 10.14 -0.99
N PRO A 22 11.22 10.60 -0.96
CA PRO A 22 11.79 11.20 0.24
C PRO A 22 10.92 12.34 0.75
N SER A 23 10.66 12.38 2.05
CA SER A 23 9.83 13.43 2.64
C SER A 23 10.54 14.79 2.54
N PRO A 24 9.88 15.87 2.10
CA PRO A 24 10.51 17.19 2.00
C PRO A 24 11.04 17.72 3.34
N SER A 25 10.40 17.35 4.46
CA SER A 25 10.79 17.79 5.80
C SER A 25 11.99 17.01 6.35
N ASN A 26 12.16 15.75 5.95
CA ASN A 26 13.25 14.89 6.41
C ASN A 26 13.62 13.82 5.36
N PRO A 27 14.33 14.22 4.28
CA PRO A 27 14.53 13.37 3.11
C PRO A 27 15.41 12.14 3.37
N SER A 28 16.25 12.17 4.39
CA SER A 28 17.23 11.11 4.69
C SER A 28 16.65 9.95 5.50
N SER A 29 15.50 10.15 6.16
CA SER A 29 14.97 9.15 7.10
C SER A 29 13.47 8.91 6.98
N THR A 30 12.73 9.77 6.27
CA THR A 30 11.28 9.64 6.09
C THR A 30 10.95 9.50 4.61
N THR A 31 10.04 8.59 4.30
CA THR A 31 9.48 8.40 2.96
C THR A 31 8.00 8.75 3.00
N ASP A 32 7.57 9.70 2.18
CA ASP A 32 6.16 9.97 1.95
C ASP A 32 5.58 8.86 1.08
N PHE A 33 4.45 8.33 1.52
CA PHE A 33 3.69 7.30 0.84
C PHE A 33 2.37 7.88 0.35
N ASN A 34 2.21 7.98 -0.97
CA ASN A 34 0.98 8.45 -1.60
C ASN A 34 0.37 7.34 -2.45
N GLN A 35 -0.87 6.96 -2.14
CA GLN A 35 -1.60 5.90 -2.83
C GLN A 35 -2.95 6.44 -3.30
N GLU A 36 -3.21 6.28 -4.59
CA GLU A 36 -4.48 6.65 -5.22
C GLU A 36 -5.03 5.43 -5.95
N ALA A 37 -6.33 5.17 -5.84
CA ALA A 37 -6.99 4.22 -6.71
C ALA A 37 -8.24 4.80 -7.38
N LYS A 38 -8.36 4.45 -8.66
CA LYS A 38 -9.51 4.71 -9.50
C LYS A 38 -10.30 3.43 -9.68
N ILE A 39 -11.55 3.46 -9.26
CA ILE A 39 -12.50 2.36 -9.39
C ILE A 39 -13.52 2.73 -10.46
N THR A 40 -13.67 1.87 -11.48
CA THR A 40 -14.56 2.10 -12.62
C THR A 40 -15.48 0.90 -12.79
N ALA A 41 -16.79 1.10 -12.62
CA ALA A 41 -17.79 0.09 -12.91
C ALA A 41 -18.12 0.07 -14.41
N LEU A 42 -17.81 -1.04 -15.09
CA LEU A 42 -17.99 -1.21 -16.54
C LEU A 42 -19.35 -1.83 -16.91
N CYS A 43 -20.27 -1.95 -15.95
CA CYS A 43 -21.58 -2.57 -16.13
C CYS A 43 -22.50 -1.72 -17.03
N GLY A 44 -22.43 -1.92 -18.36
CA GLY A 44 -23.37 -1.38 -19.33
C GLY A 44 -24.73 -2.05 -19.20
N GLY A 45 -25.60 -1.55 -18.31
CA GLY A 45 -26.99 -2.01 -18.17
C GLY A 45 -27.52 -2.08 -16.72
N TRP A 46 -26.67 -1.91 -15.72
CA TRP A 46 -27.02 -2.12 -14.30
C TRP A 46 -26.97 -0.84 -13.46
N GLN A 47 -27.68 0.22 -13.88
CA GLN A 47 -27.67 1.51 -13.16
C GLN A 47 -28.01 1.40 -11.66
N LYS A 48 -28.92 0.50 -11.26
CA LYS A 48 -29.29 0.32 -9.84
C LYS A 48 -28.25 -0.44 -8.99
N ILE A 49 -27.40 -1.27 -9.63
CA ILE A 49 -26.39 -2.07 -8.92
C ILE A 49 -25.04 -1.36 -8.93
N LYS A 50 -24.83 -0.42 -9.86
CA LYS A 50 -23.64 0.41 -9.98
C LYS A 50 -23.31 1.16 -8.69
N ASN A 51 -24.29 1.86 -8.10
CA ASN A 51 -24.07 2.68 -6.89
C ASN A 51 -23.68 1.83 -5.67
N LYS A 52 -24.35 0.70 -5.43
CA LYS A 52 -24.02 -0.17 -4.30
C LYS A 52 -22.66 -0.86 -4.46
N VAL A 53 -22.31 -1.26 -5.68
CA VAL A 53 -21.00 -1.85 -5.97
C VAL A 53 -19.91 -0.80 -5.83
N GLU A 54 -20.16 0.44 -6.27
CA GLU A 54 -19.23 1.55 -6.14
C GLU A 54 -18.98 1.91 -4.68
N GLU A 55 -20.03 2.13 -3.88
CA GLU A 55 -19.91 2.38 -2.43
C GLU A 55 -19.16 1.26 -1.71
N ALA A 56 -19.55 -0.01 -1.95
CA ALA A 56 -18.86 -1.15 -1.36
C ALA A 56 -17.38 -1.22 -1.77
N SER A 57 -17.05 -0.81 -3.00
CA SER A 57 -15.68 -0.82 -3.50
C SER A 57 -14.84 0.30 -2.91
N VAL A 58 -15.42 1.50 -2.73
CA VAL A 58 -14.75 2.63 -2.06
C VAL A 58 -14.47 2.29 -0.60
N GLU A 59 -15.46 1.74 0.11
CA GLU A 59 -15.30 1.33 1.51
C GLU A 59 -14.23 0.25 1.65
N ARG A 60 -14.23 -0.74 0.75
CA ARG A 60 -13.19 -1.79 0.71
C ARG A 60 -11.82 -1.22 0.43
N PHE A 61 -11.70 -0.27 -0.48
CA PHE A 61 -10.42 0.37 -0.81
C PHE A 61 -9.86 1.13 0.39
N SER A 62 -10.68 1.93 1.07
CA SER A 62 -10.28 2.64 2.29
C SER A 62 -9.81 1.68 3.40
N GLN A 63 -10.56 0.59 3.63
CA GLN A 63 -10.16 -0.45 4.57
C GLN A 63 -8.84 -1.13 4.17
N ASN A 64 -8.64 -1.38 2.88
CA ASN A 64 -7.41 -1.98 2.36
C ASN A 64 -6.21 -1.04 2.47
N ALA A 65 -6.39 0.27 2.26
CA ALA A 65 -5.33 1.25 2.43
C ALA A 65 -4.84 1.29 3.89
N LYS A 66 -5.75 1.26 4.86
CA LYS A 66 -5.40 1.19 6.29
C LYS A 66 -4.63 -0.09 6.61
N LYS A 67 -5.14 -1.25 6.20
CA LYS A 67 -4.45 -2.54 6.40
C LYS A 67 -3.11 -2.61 5.70
N GLY A 68 -3.01 -2.02 4.51
CA GLY A 68 -1.77 -1.91 3.74
C GLY A 68 -0.72 -1.14 4.53
N ARG A 69 -1.10 0.01 5.11
CA ARG A 69 -0.23 0.80 5.98
C ARG A 69 0.23 0.00 7.21
N GLU A 70 -0.69 -0.62 7.94
CA GLU A 70 -0.39 -1.43 9.13
C GLU A 70 0.61 -2.55 8.81
N GLY A 71 0.38 -3.26 7.69
CA GLY A 71 1.29 -4.31 7.22
C GLY A 71 2.68 -3.77 6.85
N PHE A 72 2.73 -2.60 6.20
CA PHE A 72 4.00 -1.96 5.84
C PHE A 72 4.80 -1.54 7.08
N GLU A 73 4.15 -0.92 8.06
CA GLU A 73 4.77 -0.51 9.33
C GLU A 73 5.33 -1.72 10.09
N ALA A 74 4.58 -2.83 10.14
CA ALA A 74 5.02 -4.06 10.78
C ALA A 74 6.28 -4.66 10.13
N VAL A 75 6.33 -4.71 8.79
CA VAL A 75 7.53 -5.20 8.08
C VAL A 75 8.73 -4.29 8.35
N LEU A 76 8.55 -2.97 8.32
CA LEU A 76 9.61 -2.01 8.59
C LEU A 76 10.15 -2.11 10.02
N GLU A 77 9.28 -2.31 11.00
CA GLU A 77 9.67 -2.54 12.39
C GLU A 77 10.52 -3.79 12.53
N MET A 78 10.06 -4.90 11.95
CA MET A 78 10.79 -6.17 11.97
C MET A 78 12.15 -6.05 11.28
N SER A 79 12.23 -5.37 10.13
CA SER A 79 13.49 -5.10 9.45
C SER A 79 14.44 -4.28 10.33
N ARG A 80 13.98 -3.18 10.95
CA ARG A 80 14.83 -2.35 11.83
C ARG A 80 15.43 -3.16 12.97
N ARG A 81 14.62 -4.01 13.61
CA ARG A 81 15.06 -4.88 14.71
C ARG A 81 16.14 -5.86 14.25
N VAL A 82 15.93 -6.56 13.14
CA VAL A 82 16.91 -7.53 12.63
C VAL A 82 18.22 -6.84 12.23
N PHE A 83 18.16 -5.67 11.58
CA PHE A 83 19.37 -4.94 11.19
C PHE A 83 20.12 -4.34 12.39
N SER A 84 19.45 -3.94 13.48
CA SER A 84 20.14 -3.52 14.70
C SER A 84 20.86 -4.70 15.36
N GLU A 85 20.17 -5.83 15.51
CA GLU A 85 20.75 -7.06 16.08
C GLU A 85 22.00 -7.51 15.29
N GLN A 86 21.95 -7.47 13.96
CA GLN A 86 23.11 -7.81 13.13
C GLN A 86 24.30 -6.87 13.34
N ARG A 87 24.07 -5.55 13.43
CA ARG A 87 25.14 -4.57 13.67
C ARG A 87 25.80 -4.76 15.04
N GLU A 88 25.03 -5.10 16.07
CA GLU A 88 25.56 -5.39 17.40
C GLU A 88 26.40 -6.67 17.44
N LEU A 89 25.98 -7.70 16.71
CA LEU A 89 26.77 -8.93 16.58
C LEU A 89 28.09 -8.70 15.84
N GLU A 90 28.07 -7.91 14.76
CA GLU A 90 29.27 -7.54 14.00
C GLU A 90 30.23 -6.70 14.83
N SER A 91 29.74 -5.72 15.60
CA SER A 91 30.59 -4.90 16.46
C SER A 91 31.24 -5.73 17.57
N THR A 92 30.51 -6.67 18.16
CA THR A 92 31.03 -7.57 19.20
C THR A 92 32.12 -8.50 18.63
N LYS A 93 31.94 -9.02 17.41
CA LYS A 93 32.95 -9.86 16.73
C LYS A 93 34.22 -9.11 16.36
N LEU A 94 34.13 -7.82 16.06
CA LEU A 94 35.32 -6.99 15.77
C LEU A 94 36.15 -6.67 17.03
N GLN A 95 35.56 -6.79 18.21
CA GLN A 95 36.20 -6.48 19.50
C GLN A 95 36.81 -7.70 20.20
N SER A 96 36.55 -8.91 19.70
CA SER A 96 37.12 -10.19 20.17
C SER A 96 38.30 -10.62 19.31
#